data_AF-A0A7L2VI68-F1
#
_entry.id   AF-A0A7L2VI68-F1
#
_cell.length_a   1.000
_cell.length_b   1.000
_cell.length_c   1.000
_cell.angle_alpha   90.00
_cell.angle_beta   90.00
_cell.angle_gamma   90.00
#
_symmetry.space_group_name_H-M   'P 1'
#
loop_
_entity.id
_entity.type
_entity.pdbx_description
1 polymer ?
#
loop_
_entity_poly.entity_id
_entity_poly.type
_entity_poly.pdbx_seq_one_letter_code
_entity_poly.pdbx_strand_id
1 'polypeptide(L)'
;MSAFSEAALERKLSELSNSQQSVQTLSLWLIHHRKHSALIVSVWERELRKAKPNRKLTFLYLANDVIQNSKRKGPEFTKDFAPVIVEAFKHVSSESDESCKKHLGRVLSIWEERSVYENDVLEQLRQALYGDRKVRKRTYEQIKVDENNCSPRGSPTDPPQ
;
A
#
# COMPACT_ATOMS: atom_id res chain seq x y z
N MET A 1 -19.63 -21.48 -18.23
CA MET A 1 -18.86 -20.44 -17.50
C MET A 1 -19.56 -20.19 -16.18
N SER A 2 -18.85 -20.20 -15.05
CA SER A 2 -19.44 -19.88 -13.75
C SER A 2 -19.95 -18.42 -13.75
N ALA A 3 -21.15 -18.17 -13.24
CA ALA A 3 -21.62 -16.79 -13.05
C ALA A 3 -20.70 -16.04 -12.07
N PHE A 4 -20.59 -14.73 -12.25
CA PHE A 4 -19.90 -13.87 -11.28
C PHE A 4 -20.77 -13.70 -10.04
N SER A 5 -20.16 -13.79 -8.85
CA SER A 5 -20.75 -13.36 -7.59
C SER A 5 -19.66 -12.85 -6.65
N GLU A 6 -20.03 -11.94 -5.76
CA GLU A 6 -19.12 -11.40 -4.74
C GLU A 6 -18.58 -12.50 -3.83
N ALA A 7 -19.42 -13.42 -3.36
CA ALA A 7 -19.00 -14.56 -2.54
C ALA A 7 -17.97 -15.46 -3.26
N ALA A 8 -18.11 -15.66 -4.59
CA ALA A 8 -17.13 -16.41 -5.36
C ALA A 8 -15.79 -15.67 -5.45
N LEU A 9 -15.81 -14.35 -5.57
CA LEU A 9 -14.61 -13.52 -5.54
C LEU A 9 -13.92 -13.57 -4.17
N GLU A 10 -14.66 -13.39 -3.08
CA GLU A 10 -14.12 -13.47 -1.72
C GLU A 10 -13.45 -14.81 -1.45
N ARG A 11 -14.10 -15.91 -1.84
CA ARG A 11 -13.50 -17.24 -1.74
C ARG A 11 -12.20 -17.34 -2.53
N LYS A 12 -12.19 -16.89 -3.79
CA LYS A 12 -10.99 -16.92 -4.64
C LYS A 12 -9.85 -16.06 -4.08
N LEU A 13 -10.16 -14.90 -3.49
CA LEU A 13 -9.17 -14.05 -2.82
C LEU A 13 -8.66 -14.70 -1.52
N SER A 14 -9.50 -15.44 -0.80
CA SER A 14 -9.07 -16.19 0.38
C SER A 14 -8.06 -17.29 0.03
N GLU A 15 -8.23 -17.94 -1.14
CA GLU A 15 -7.37 -19.00 -1.67
C GLU A 15 -6.14 -18.49 -2.45
N LEU A 16 -6.07 -17.18 -2.71
CA LEU A 16 -4.98 -16.55 -3.46
C LEU A 16 -3.62 -16.76 -2.78
N SER A 17 -2.67 -17.31 -3.55
CA SER A 17 -1.28 -17.53 -3.14
C SER A 17 -0.30 -16.69 -3.97
N ASN A 18 0.95 -16.61 -3.51
CA ASN A 18 2.03 -15.90 -4.20
C ASN A 18 2.57 -16.64 -5.44
N SER A 19 2.04 -17.81 -5.78
CA SER A 19 2.47 -18.53 -6.98
C SER A 19 1.97 -17.83 -8.24
N GLN A 20 2.81 -17.81 -9.28
CA GLN A 20 2.46 -17.19 -10.57
C GLN A 20 1.15 -17.77 -11.15
N GLN A 21 0.98 -19.08 -11.06
CA GLN A 21 -0.22 -19.77 -11.54
C GLN A 21 -1.48 -19.29 -10.81
N SER A 22 -1.43 -19.13 -9.49
CA SER A 22 -2.58 -18.68 -8.70
C SER A 22 -3.00 -17.26 -9.09
N VAL A 23 -2.02 -16.36 -9.23
CA VAL A 23 -2.26 -14.96 -9.63
C VAL A 23 -2.84 -14.90 -11.05
N GLN A 24 -2.21 -15.58 -12.02
CA GLN A 24 -2.66 -15.57 -13.42
C GLN A 24 -4.05 -16.17 -13.60
N THR A 25 -4.32 -17.31 -12.93
CA THR A 25 -5.62 -17.98 -13.04
C THR A 25 -6.74 -17.06 -12.54
N LEU A 26 -6.53 -16.40 -11.40
CA LEU A 26 -7.53 -15.47 -10.87
C LEU A 26 -7.63 -14.21 -11.74
N SER A 27 -6.51 -13.64 -12.18
CA SER A 27 -6.48 -12.48 -13.09
C SER A 27 -7.30 -12.72 -14.35
N LEU A 28 -7.12 -13.87 -15.01
CA LEU A 28 -7.87 -14.24 -16.21
C LEU A 28 -9.38 -14.31 -15.94
N TRP A 29 -9.77 -14.86 -14.79
CA TRP A 29 -11.16 -14.93 -14.37
C TRP A 29 -11.76 -13.53 -14.10
N LEU A 30 -11.00 -12.63 -13.46
CA LEU A 30 -11.43 -11.24 -13.25
C LEU A 30 -11.58 -10.47 -14.57
N ILE A 31 -10.62 -10.63 -15.49
CA ILE A 31 -10.66 -10.01 -16.82
C ILE A 31 -11.86 -10.51 -17.63
N HIS A 32 -12.20 -11.79 -17.51
CA HIS A 32 -13.40 -12.36 -18.12
C HIS A 32 -14.67 -11.69 -17.60
N HIS A 33 -14.73 -11.39 -16.30
CA HIS A 33 -15.85 -10.73 -15.63
C HIS A 33 -15.71 -9.20 -15.53
N ARG A 34 -14.93 -8.55 -16.40
CA ARG A 34 -14.65 -7.10 -16.33
C ARG A 34 -15.87 -6.18 -16.34
N LYS A 35 -17.04 -6.65 -16.79
CA LYS A 35 -18.31 -5.91 -16.65
C LYS A 35 -18.67 -5.60 -15.19
N HIS A 36 -18.07 -6.31 -14.24
CA HIS A 36 -18.22 -6.11 -12.80
C HIS A 36 -16.97 -5.47 -12.17
N SER A 37 -16.10 -4.81 -12.94
CA SER A 37 -14.81 -4.26 -12.49
C SER A 37 -14.94 -3.40 -11.23
N ALA A 38 -15.93 -2.49 -11.16
CA ALA A 38 -16.13 -1.62 -10.01
C ALA A 38 -16.38 -2.41 -8.71
N LEU A 39 -17.25 -3.43 -8.78
CA LEU A 39 -17.51 -4.32 -7.65
C LEU A 39 -16.28 -5.17 -7.31
N ILE A 40 -15.59 -5.71 -8.32
CA ILE A 40 -14.36 -6.48 -8.14
C ILE A 40 -13.31 -5.66 -7.37
N VAL A 41 -13.09 -4.41 -7.77
CA VAL A 41 -12.11 -3.51 -7.14
C VAL A 41 -12.52 -3.19 -5.71
N SER A 42 -13.80 -2.91 -5.46
CA SER A 42 -14.32 -2.67 -4.11
C SER A 42 -14.10 -3.86 -3.17
N VAL A 43 -14.41 -5.08 -3.63
CA VAL A 43 -14.20 -6.31 -2.86
C VAL A 43 -12.71 -6.57 -2.65
N TRP A 44 -11.90 -6.40 -3.70
CA TRP A 44 -10.45 -6.55 -3.62
C TRP A 44 -9.84 -5.62 -2.57
N GLU A 45 -10.25 -4.34 -2.53
CA GLU A 45 -9.74 -3.37 -1.57
C GLU A 45 -10.12 -3.75 -0.13
N ARG A 46 -11.38 -4.13 0.07
CA ARG A 46 -11.88 -4.58 1.37
C ARG A 46 -11.12 -5.80 1.88
N GLU A 47 -10.90 -6.80 1.03
CA GLU A 47 -10.18 -8.01 1.39
C GLU A 47 -8.67 -7.77 1.56
N LEU A 48 -8.06 -6.85 0.80
CA LEU A 48 -6.68 -6.40 1.00
C LEU A 48 -6.50 -5.81 2.41
N ARG A 49 -7.42 -4.95 2.86
CA ARG A 49 -7.35 -4.34 4.20
C ARG A 49 -7.44 -5.39 5.31
N LYS A 50 -8.29 -6.41 5.15
CA LYS A 50 -8.43 -7.53 6.09
C LYS A 50 -7.27 -8.54 6.06
N ALA A 51 -6.56 -8.65 4.95
CA ALA A 51 -5.50 -9.64 4.77
C ALA A 51 -4.38 -9.47 5.81
N LYS A 52 -3.67 -10.56 6.14
CA LYS A 52 -2.45 -10.51 6.96
C LYS A 52 -1.32 -9.79 6.20
N PRO A 53 -0.38 -9.10 6.88
CA PRO A 53 0.69 -8.34 6.23
C PRO A 53 1.45 -9.12 5.14
N ASN A 54 1.81 -10.38 5.42
CA ASN A 54 2.53 -11.25 4.48
C ASN A 54 1.73 -11.65 3.22
N ARG A 55 0.41 -11.42 3.19
CA ARG A 55 -0.46 -11.69 2.02
C ARG A 55 -0.75 -10.44 1.20
N LYS A 56 -0.59 -9.24 1.76
CA LYS A 56 -0.97 -7.98 1.09
C LYS A 56 -0.22 -7.73 -0.20
N LEU A 57 1.06 -8.11 -0.25
CA LEU A 57 1.85 -8.04 -1.47
C LEU A 57 1.27 -8.88 -2.61
N THR A 58 0.70 -10.05 -2.30
CA THR A 58 0.05 -10.91 -3.30
C THR A 58 -1.19 -10.25 -3.93
N PHE A 59 -1.96 -9.50 -3.15
CA PHE A 59 -3.09 -8.73 -3.67
C PHE A 59 -2.64 -7.66 -4.68
N LEU A 60 -1.49 -7.03 -4.44
CA LEU A 60 -0.92 -6.06 -5.38
C LEU A 60 -0.35 -6.73 -6.63
N TYR A 61 0.21 -7.93 -6.53
CA TYR A 61 0.57 -8.71 -7.72
C TYR A 61 -0.65 -9.06 -8.58
N LEU A 62 -1.78 -9.39 -7.95
CA LEU A 62 -3.03 -9.59 -8.66
C LEU A 62 -3.52 -8.30 -9.34
N ALA A 63 -3.56 -7.17 -8.63
CA ALA A 63 -3.97 -5.89 -9.22
C ALA A 63 -3.06 -5.52 -10.40
N ASN A 64 -1.74 -5.67 -10.24
CA ASN A 64 -0.77 -5.46 -11.30
C ASN A 64 -1.04 -6.31 -12.54
N ASP A 65 -1.25 -7.62 -12.38
CA ASP A 65 -1.51 -8.52 -13.49
C ASP A 65 -2.83 -8.17 -14.19
N VAL A 66 -3.89 -7.90 -13.43
CA VAL A 66 -5.22 -7.52 -13.96
C VAL A 66 -5.16 -6.21 -14.73
N ILE A 67 -4.59 -5.15 -14.13
CA ILE A 67 -4.52 -3.82 -14.76
C ILE A 67 -3.74 -3.90 -16.08
N GLN A 68 -2.60 -4.59 -16.10
CA GLN A 68 -1.76 -4.66 -17.29
C GLN A 68 -2.36 -5.55 -18.38
N ASN A 69 -2.93 -6.71 -18.03
CA ASN A 69 -3.47 -7.65 -19.01
C ASN A 69 -4.88 -7.29 -19.50
N SER A 70 -5.64 -6.49 -18.75
CA SER A 70 -6.98 -6.03 -19.15
C SER A 70 -6.97 -4.92 -20.21
N LYS A 71 -5.87 -4.16 -20.36
CA LYS A 71 -5.80 -2.99 -21.28
C LYS A 71 -6.24 -3.29 -22.71
N ARG A 72 -5.98 -4.50 -23.22
CA ARG A 72 -6.38 -4.93 -24.58
C ARG A 72 -7.88 -5.24 -24.71
N LYS A 73 -8.58 -5.44 -23.59
CA LYS A 73 -10.00 -5.77 -23.51
C LYS A 73 -10.87 -4.55 -23.20
N GLY A 74 -10.30 -3.56 -22.50
CA GLY A 74 -10.92 -2.28 -22.22
C GLY A 74 -10.25 -1.56 -21.03
N PRO A 75 -10.66 -0.31 -20.75
CA PRO A 75 -10.04 0.52 -19.72
C PRO A 75 -10.67 0.35 -18.33
N GLU A 76 -11.65 -0.54 -18.17
CA GLU A 76 -12.51 -0.61 -16.97
C GLU A 76 -11.70 -0.79 -15.70
N PHE A 77 -10.81 -1.78 -15.66
CA PHE A 77 -9.95 -2.01 -14.49
C PHE A 77 -8.96 -0.89 -14.24
N THR A 78 -8.31 -0.34 -15.27
CA THR A 78 -7.40 0.79 -15.10
C THR A 78 -8.13 1.95 -14.42
N LYS A 79 -9.32 2.30 -14.91
CA LYS A 79 -10.14 3.39 -14.36
C LYS A 79 -10.60 3.10 -12.93
N ASP A 80 -11.13 1.90 -12.67
CA ASP A 80 -11.71 1.58 -11.37
C ASP A 80 -10.66 1.39 -10.28
N PHE A 81 -9.45 0.92 -10.62
CA PHE A 81 -8.35 0.84 -9.66
C PHE A 81 -7.74 2.22 -9.34
N ALA A 82 -7.77 3.18 -10.27
CA ALA A 82 -7.14 4.50 -10.08
C ALA A 82 -7.47 5.19 -8.73
N PRO A 83 -8.75 5.30 -8.30
CA PRO A 83 -9.08 5.97 -7.03
C PRO A 83 -8.62 5.23 -5.78
N VAL A 84 -8.42 3.90 -5.84
CA VAL A 84 -8.10 3.09 -4.65
C VAL A 84 -6.62 2.69 -4.57
N ILE A 85 -5.89 2.73 -5.69
CA ILE A 85 -4.57 2.13 -5.76
C ILE A 85 -3.51 2.90 -4.96
N VAL A 86 -3.63 4.23 -4.86
CA VAL A 86 -2.73 5.06 -4.05
C VAL A 86 -2.84 4.70 -2.58
N GLU A 87 -4.06 4.65 -2.05
CA GLU A 87 -4.31 4.28 -0.66
C GLU A 87 -3.93 2.82 -0.38
N ALA A 88 -4.13 1.91 -1.35
CA ALA A 88 -3.65 0.54 -1.24
C ALA A 88 -2.11 0.47 -1.13
N PHE A 89 -1.38 1.19 -1.97
CA PHE A 89 0.09 1.24 -1.89
C PHE A 89 0.57 1.80 -0.54
N LYS A 90 -0.04 2.88 -0.08
CA LYS A 90 0.27 3.48 1.23
C LYS A 90 0.01 2.50 2.37
N HIS A 91 -1.15 1.85 2.36
CA HIS A 91 -1.55 0.84 3.34
C HIS A 91 -0.51 -0.29 3.40
N VAL A 92 -0.18 -0.90 2.25
CA VAL A 92 0.79 -2.01 2.20
C VAL A 92 2.19 -1.55 2.57
N SER A 93 2.63 -0.37 2.12
CA SER A 93 3.94 0.19 2.47
C SER A 93 4.09 0.41 3.99
N SER A 94 3.03 0.88 4.65
CA SER A 94 3.05 1.16 6.10
C SER A 94 3.10 -0.09 6.99
N GLU A 95 2.57 -1.22 6.49
CA GLU A 95 2.48 -2.48 7.26
C GLU A 95 3.56 -3.50 6.88
N SER A 96 4.48 -3.14 5.98
CA SER A 96 5.48 -4.08 5.44
C SER A 96 6.92 -3.64 5.66
N ASP A 97 7.82 -4.62 5.57
CA ASP A 97 9.26 -4.42 5.66
C ASP A 97 9.86 -3.82 4.38
N GLU A 98 11.15 -3.48 4.45
CA GLU A 98 11.89 -2.94 3.30
C GLU A 98 11.95 -3.92 2.11
N SER A 99 11.86 -5.23 2.37
CA SER A 99 11.79 -6.24 1.30
C SER A 99 10.51 -6.06 0.48
N CYS A 100 9.35 -5.94 1.13
CA CYS A 100 8.08 -5.68 0.46
C CYS A 100 8.12 -4.36 -0.32
N LYS A 101 8.67 -3.28 0.27
CA LYS A 101 8.78 -1.98 -0.42
C LYS A 101 9.62 -2.04 -1.69
N LYS A 102 10.66 -2.88 -1.75
CA LYS A 102 11.40 -3.11 -3.00
C LYS A 102 10.51 -3.72 -4.09
N HIS A 103 9.61 -4.63 -3.73
CA HIS A 103 8.66 -5.23 -4.67
C HIS A 103 7.61 -4.21 -5.13
N LEU A 104 7.10 -3.37 -4.22
CA LEU A 104 6.21 -2.25 -4.56
C LEU A 104 6.90 -1.27 -5.51
N GLY A 105 8.16 -0.92 -5.25
CA GLY A 105 8.97 -0.06 -6.10
C GLY A 105 9.11 -0.64 -7.51
N ARG A 106 9.38 -1.94 -7.62
CA ARG A 106 9.44 -2.63 -8.93
C ARG A 106 8.11 -2.55 -9.68
N VAL A 107 6.98 -2.74 -9.00
CA VAL A 107 5.65 -2.60 -9.64
C VAL A 107 5.44 -1.17 -10.13
N LEU A 108 5.77 -0.17 -9.31
CA LEU A 108 5.65 1.24 -9.68
C LEU A 108 6.55 1.59 -10.89
N SER A 109 7.81 1.16 -10.90
CA SER A 109 8.71 1.40 -12.04
C SER A 109 8.15 0.82 -13.34
N ILE A 110 7.58 -0.39 -13.30
CA ILE A 110 6.93 -0.99 -14.48
C ILE A 110 5.72 -0.15 -14.93
N TRP A 111 4.97 0.43 -14.00
CA TRP A 111 3.83 1.28 -14.33
C TRP A 111 4.25 2.63 -14.93
N GLU A 112 5.35 3.21 -14.46
CA GLU A 112 5.97 4.40 -15.06
C GLU A 112 6.46 4.09 -16.49
N GLU A 113 7.26 3.04 -16.67
CA GLU A 113 7.81 2.62 -17.96
C GLU A 113 6.74 2.34 -19.02
N ARG A 114 5.59 1.80 -18.60
CA ARG A 114 4.48 1.42 -19.49
C ARG A 114 3.35 2.44 -19.53
N SER A 115 3.53 3.60 -18.90
CA SER A 115 2.51 4.66 -18.76
C SER A 115 1.14 4.05 -18.41
N VAL A 116 1.09 3.27 -17.32
CA VAL A 116 -0.14 2.60 -16.88
C VAL A 116 -1.17 3.58 -16.36
N TYR A 117 -0.68 4.62 -15.70
CA TYR A 117 -1.45 5.74 -15.19
C TYR A 117 -0.82 7.06 -15.63
N GLU A 118 -1.59 8.15 -15.49
CA GLU A 118 -1.10 9.51 -15.68
C GLU A 118 -0.05 9.88 -14.62
N ASN A 119 0.81 10.84 -14.95
CA ASN A 119 1.93 11.27 -14.10
C ASN A 119 1.48 11.66 -12.68
N ASP A 120 0.33 12.33 -12.53
CA ASP A 120 -0.19 12.75 -11.23
C ASP A 120 -0.48 11.58 -10.29
N VAL A 121 -0.96 10.45 -10.82
CA VAL A 121 -1.23 9.23 -10.04
C VAL A 121 0.08 8.51 -9.74
N LEU A 122 1.00 8.45 -10.70
CA LEU A 122 2.33 7.84 -10.51
C LEU A 122 3.13 8.56 -9.43
N GLU A 123 3.09 9.90 -9.39
CA GLU A 123 3.75 10.70 -8.37
C GLU A 123 3.11 10.50 -6.98
N GLN A 124 1.77 10.41 -6.91
CA GLN A 124 1.10 10.04 -5.66
C GLN A 124 1.51 8.65 -5.14
N LEU A 125 1.66 7.67 -6.04
CA LEU A 125 2.15 6.33 -5.69
C LEU A 125 3.60 6.37 -5.20
N ARG A 126 4.45 7.19 -5.83
CA ARG A 126 5.83 7.42 -5.41
C ARG A 126 5.89 8.02 -4.00
N GLN A 127 5.05 9.00 -3.71
CA GLN A 127 4.92 9.60 -2.38
C GLN A 127 4.36 8.60 -1.35
N ALA A 128 3.40 7.76 -1.73
CA ALA A 128 2.88 6.71 -0.85
C ALA A 128 3.96 5.67 -0.47
N LEU A 129 4.92 5.41 -1.36
CA LEU A 129 5.99 4.44 -1.13
C LEU A 129 7.21 5.04 -0.40
N TYR A 130 7.61 6.27 -0.75
CA TYR A 130 8.87 6.88 -0.28
C TYR A 130 8.69 8.15 0.57
N GLY A 131 7.50 8.75 0.57
CA GLY A 131 7.21 10.05 1.17
C GLY A 131 7.22 10.08 2.69
N ASP A 132 7.29 8.92 3.35
CA ASP A 132 7.34 8.81 4.82
C ASP A 132 8.76 8.95 5.41
N ARG A 133 9.73 9.51 4.67
CA ARG A 133 10.91 10.11 5.29
C ARG A 133 10.58 11.45 5.96
N LYS A 134 9.47 11.54 6.70
CA LYS A 134 9.36 12.58 7.72
C LYS A 134 10.23 12.13 8.89
N VAL A 135 11.49 12.58 8.88
CA VAL A 135 12.18 12.93 10.11
C VAL A 135 11.15 13.66 10.96
N ARG A 136 10.70 13.06 12.07
CA ARG A 136 9.95 13.79 13.09
C ARG A 136 10.88 14.90 13.59
N LYS A 137 10.95 16.03 12.89
CA LYS A 137 11.52 17.24 13.44
C LYS A 137 10.58 17.62 14.55
N ARG A 138 10.95 17.28 15.79
CA ARG A 138 10.36 17.90 16.98
C ARG A 138 10.42 19.41 16.74
N THR A 139 9.27 20.07 16.79
CA THR A 139 9.19 21.52 16.67
C THR A 139 9.97 22.13 17.84
N TYR A 140 10.78 23.16 17.57
CA TYR A 140 11.66 23.80 18.56
C TYR A 140 10.90 24.35 19.79
N GLU A 141 9.59 24.56 19.67
CA GLU A 141 8.71 25.00 20.77
C GLU A 141 8.56 23.98 21.91
N GLN A 142 8.77 22.68 21.67
CA GLN A 142 8.67 21.65 22.72
C GLN A 142 9.92 21.53 23.60
N ILE A 143 10.99 22.30 23.36
CA ILE A 143 12.24 22.23 24.13
C ILE A 143 12.22 23.16 25.36
N LYS A 144 11.32 24.15 25.42
CA LYS A 144 11.41 25.24 26.42
C LYS A 144 10.62 25.03 27.73
N VAL A 145 10.07 23.85 28.03
CA VAL A 145 9.15 23.70 29.19
C VAL A 145 9.75 22.92 30.37
N ASP A 146 11.05 22.60 30.38
CA ASP A 146 11.65 21.87 31.52
C ASP A 146 12.85 22.57 32.20
N GLU A 147 12.94 23.90 32.09
CA GLU A 147 13.90 24.72 32.85
C GLU A 147 13.22 25.45 34.04
N ASN A 148 12.41 24.77 34.85
CA ASN A 148 11.95 25.40 36.10
C ASN A 148 11.90 24.51 37.34
N ASN A 149 12.75 23.48 37.42
CA ASN A 149 13.00 22.80 38.69
C ASN A 149 14.48 22.55 38.97
N CYS A 150 15.30 23.59 38.86
CA CYS A 150 16.60 23.61 39.52
C CYS A 150 16.62 24.79 40.49
N SER A 151 16.19 24.55 41.73
CA SER A 151 16.39 25.50 42.82
C SER A 151 17.87 25.47 43.25
N PRO A 152 18.59 26.61 43.27
CA PRO A 152 19.94 26.65 43.80
C PRO A 152 19.87 26.69 45.32
N ARG A 153 20.22 25.59 46.00
CA ARG A 153 20.45 25.60 47.45
C ARG A 153 21.92 25.27 47.74
N GLY A 154 22.66 26.34 47.97
CA GLY A 154 23.62 26.53 49.07
C GLY A 154 24.74 25.51 49.22
N SER A 155 25.96 25.96 48.93
CA SER A 155 27.20 25.40 49.47
C SER A 155 27.19 25.46 51.01
N PRO A 156 27.74 24.45 51.68
CA PRO A 156 28.51 24.69 52.90
C PRO A 156 29.94 24.20 52.72
N THR A 157 30.88 25.13 52.85
CA THR A 157 32.27 24.89 53.21
C THR A 157 32.34 24.36 54.64
N ASP A 158 33.07 23.27 54.87
CA ASP A 158 33.65 22.97 56.18
C ASP A 158 35.16 22.65 56.02
N PRO A 159 36.04 23.21 56.88
CA PRO A 159 37.47 22.96 56.85
C PRO A 159 37.87 21.69 57.65
N PRO A 160 39.05 21.12 57.40
CA PRO A 160 39.48 19.87 58.03
C PRO A 160 40.06 20.09 59.45
N GLN A 161 39.72 19.19 60.38
CA GLN A 161 40.53 18.86 61.57
C GLN A 161 40.98 17.41 61.48
#